data_AF-A0A2E8F1P0-F1
#
_entry.id   AF-A0A2E8F1P0-F1
#
_cell.length_a   1.000
_cell.length_b   1.000
_cell.length_c   1.000
_cell.angle_alpha   90.00
_cell.angle_beta   90.00
_cell.angle_gamma   90.00
#
_symmetry.space_group_name_H-M   'P 1'
#
loop_
_entity.id
_entity.type
_entity.pdbx_description
1 polymer ?
#
loop_
_entity_poly.entity_id
_entity_poly.type
_entity_poly.pdbx_seq_one_letter_code
_entity_poly.pdbx_strand_id
1 'polypeptide(L)'
;VYMTGSGTSAEKGFPDVGMLTMTEMVGNAKYIANAVDVPVICDADTGYGNPLNVQRTVREYEAAGVAGIHIEDQLFPKKCGFFDGKQVISSEEMVNKIHAALDARTDPDFVVIARCDAYAVTGWEDTVRRCKEYSDAGADVVFVDGIKSEEDLQAYAKDLPNLHRMYNGDLFSTQEVAALGYKLMICGGTIWLIYQQLRDSFAELKATGKVDTSRYGSRLEVANLLGLQEVYELESKYGVN
;
A
#
# COMPACT_ATOMS: atom_id res chain seq x y z
N VAL A 1 7.06 -6.15 2.39
CA VAL A 1 5.61 -6.42 2.29
C VAL A 1 4.88 -5.11 2.04
N TYR A 2 3.74 -5.13 1.33
CA TYR A 2 2.93 -3.92 1.11
C TYR A 2 1.50 -4.14 1.60
N MET A 3 1.00 -3.26 2.47
CA MET A 3 -0.40 -3.23 2.87
C MET A 3 -1.19 -2.29 1.95
N THR A 4 -2.08 -2.85 1.16
CA THR A 4 -2.95 -2.08 0.26
C THR A 4 -4.12 -1.44 1.05
N GLY A 5 -4.48 -0.19 0.72
CA GLY A 5 -5.72 0.41 1.25
C GLY A 5 -6.98 -0.26 0.70
N SER A 6 -6.94 -0.64 -0.59
CA SER A 6 -8.03 -1.36 -1.24
C SER A 6 -8.29 -2.75 -0.66
N GLY A 7 -7.24 -3.51 -0.35
CA GLY A 7 -7.38 -4.83 0.27
C GLY A 7 -7.90 -4.74 1.69
N THR A 8 -7.42 -3.75 2.46
CA THR A 8 -7.93 -3.47 3.81
C THR A 8 -9.41 -3.03 3.79
N SER A 9 -9.81 -2.25 2.79
CA SER A 9 -11.20 -1.84 2.57
C SER A 9 -12.09 -3.04 2.21
N ALA A 10 -11.63 -3.87 1.28
CA ALA A 10 -12.36 -5.02 0.79
C ALA A 10 -12.59 -6.07 1.90
N GLU A 11 -11.60 -6.29 2.77
CA GLU A 11 -11.72 -7.14 3.97
C GLU A 11 -12.89 -6.68 4.87
N LYS A 12 -13.14 -5.37 4.92
CA LYS A 12 -14.22 -4.75 5.71
C LYS A 12 -15.52 -4.59 4.92
N GLY A 13 -15.58 -5.13 3.70
CA GLY A 13 -16.78 -5.10 2.86
C GLY A 13 -17.03 -3.76 2.16
N PHE A 14 -16.01 -2.90 2.05
CA PHE A 14 -16.13 -1.60 1.42
C PHE A 14 -15.30 -1.48 0.13
N PRO A 15 -15.80 -0.81 -0.92
CA PRO A 15 -14.96 -0.38 -2.02
C PRO A 15 -13.95 0.68 -1.57
N ASP A 16 -12.84 0.77 -2.30
CA ASP A 16 -11.76 1.72 -2.01
C ASP A 16 -12.09 3.15 -2.48
N VAL A 17 -12.91 3.82 -1.67
CA VAL A 17 -13.43 5.17 -1.94
C VAL A 17 -13.31 6.08 -0.71
N GLY A 18 -12.26 5.86 0.10
CA GLY A 18 -11.93 6.72 1.24
C GLY A 18 -12.91 6.61 2.42
N MET A 19 -13.59 5.47 2.57
CA MET A 19 -14.50 5.22 3.70
C MET A 19 -13.78 4.75 4.97
N LEU A 20 -12.68 4.02 4.83
CA LEU A 20 -11.91 3.56 5.97
C LEU A 20 -11.21 4.74 6.65
N THR A 21 -11.22 4.71 7.98
CA THR A 21 -10.55 5.69 8.82
C THR A 21 -9.09 5.32 9.06
N MET A 22 -8.28 6.32 9.46
CA MET A 22 -6.90 6.11 9.90
C MET A 22 -6.77 4.99 10.94
N THR A 23 -7.69 4.94 11.91
CA THR A 23 -7.66 3.95 12.99
C THR A 23 -7.82 2.52 12.46
N GLU A 24 -8.71 2.32 11.49
CA GLU A 24 -8.93 1.00 10.88
C GLU A 24 -7.72 0.55 10.05
N MET A 25 -7.10 1.51 9.34
CA MET A 25 -5.93 1.27 8.51
C MET A 25 -4.68 0.96 9.35
N VAL A 26 -4.39 1.77 10.36
CA VAL A 26 -3.30 1.54 11.33
C VAL A 26 -3.51 0.24 12.10
N GLY A 27 -4.76 -0.09 12.46
CA GLY A 27 -5.10 -1.34 13.12
C GLY A 27 -4.69 -2.56 12.29
N ASN A 28 -4.99 -2.56 10.98
CA ASN A 28 -4.55 -3.62 10.09
C ASN A 28 -3.02 -3.62 9.89
N ALA A 29 -2.43 -2.44 9.73
CA ALA A 29 -0.98 -2.29 9.56
C ALA A 29 -0.21 -2.90 10.72
N LYS A 30 -0.68 -2.68 11.95
CA LYS A 30 -0.11 -3.27 13.17
C LYS A 30 -0.13 -4.80 13.13
N TYR A 31 -1.23 -5.42 12.73
CA TYR A 31 -1.28 -6.89 12.64
C TYR A 31 -0.28 -7.42 11.61
N ILE A 32 -0.19 -6.79 10.44
CA ILE A 32 0.73 -7.21 9.38
C ILE A 32 2.18 -7.02 9.81
N ALA A 33 2.54 -5.84 10.33
CA ALA A 33 3.90 -5.51 10.74
C ALA A 33 4.42 -6.42 11.87
N ASN A 34 3.57 -6.82 12.82
CA ASN A 34 3.96 -7.74 13.89
C ASN A 34 3.97 -9.22 13.47
N ALA A 35 3.50 -9.54 12.26
CA ALA A 35 3.44 -10.91 11.75
C ALA A 35 4.62 -11.28 10.82
N VAL A 36 5.46 -10.31 10.44
CA VAL A 36 6.55 -10.52 9.48
C VAL A 36 7.83 -9.82 9.90
N ASP A 37 8.98 -10.42 9.59
CA ASP A 37 10.31 -9.82 9.88
C ASP A 37 10.84 -8.92 8.75
N VAL A 38 10.08 -8.75 7.67
CA VAL A 38 10.46 -7.92 6.53
C VAL A 38 9.78 -6.55 6.59
N PRO A 39 10.43 -5.47 6.10
CA PRO A 39 9.84 -4.13 6.12
C PRO A 39 8.44 -4.08 5.49
N VAL A 40 7.50 -3.44 6.17
CA VAL A 40 6.13 -3.21 5.69
C VAL A 40 6.00 -1.76 5.25
N ILE A 41 5.57 -1.56 4.00
CA ILE A 41 5.13 -0.25 3.50
C ILE A 41 3.61 -0.25 3.46
N CYS A 42 2.97 0.82 3.91
CA CYS A 42 1.53 0.91 3.97
C CYS A 42 0.97 2.04 3.12
N ASP A 43 -0.25 1.82 2.63
CA ASP A 43 -1.13 2.88 2.16
C ASP A 43 -1.67 3.70 3.34
N ALA A 44 -1.40 5.01 3.34
CA ALA A 44 -1.93 5.96 4.30
C ALA A 44 -2.88 6.97 3.63
N ASP A 45 -3.39 6.64 2.44
CA ASP A 45 -4.36 7.42 1.70
C ASP A 45 -3.92 8.90 1.59
N THR A 46 -4.81 9.86 1.91
CA THR A 46 -4.52 11.30 1.88
C THR A 46 -3.85 11.82 3.16
N GLY A 47 -3.46 10.93 4.07
CA GLY A 47 -3.03 11.26 5.44
C GLY A 47 -4.19 11.64 6.36
N TYR A 48 -5.42 11.32 5.95
CA TYR A 48 -6.67 11.44 6.73
C TYR A 48 -7.02 12.86 7.21
N GLY A 49 -6.62 13.88 6.46
CA GLY A 49 -7.00 15.27 6.70
C GLY A 49 -5.97 16.27 6.18
N ASN A 50 -5.71 17.30 6.98
CA ASN A 50 -4.75 18.37 6.68
C ASN A 50 -3.34 18.02 7.23
N PRO A 51 -2.33 18.91 7.12
CA PRO A 51 -0.99 18.63 7.65
C PRO A 51 -0.93 18.23 9.14
N LEU A 52 -1.82 18.73 10.00
CA LEU A 52 -1.87 18.32 11.41
C LEU A 52 -2.34 16.87 11.57
N ASN A 53 -3.28 16.43 10.74
CA ASN A 53 -3.71 15.04 10.68
C ASN A 53 -2.57 14.14 10.19
N VAL A 54 -1.83 14.58 9.17
CA VAL A 54 -0.65 13.86 8.66
C VAL A 54 0.38 13.60 9.76
N GLN A 55 0.66 14.58 10.62
CA GLN A 55 1.60 14.37 11.73
C GLN A 55 1.16 13.22 12.65
N ARG A 56 -0.13 13.18 12.98
CA ARG A 56 -0.68 12.08 13.78
C ARG A 56 -0.59 10.76 13.02
N THR A 57 -0.96 10.76 11.74
CA THR A 57 -0.90 9.57 10.87
C THR A 57 0.50 8.96 10.87
N VAL A 58 1.55 9.74 10.62
CA VAL A 58 2.93 9.25 10.62
C VAL A 58 3.27 8.57 11.96
N ARG A 59 3.04 9.25 13.08
CA ARG A 59 3.35 8.71 14.42
C ARG A 59 2.60 7.41 14.71
N GLU A 60 1.35 7.28 14.27
CA GLU A 60 0.53 6.11 14.53
C GLU A 60 0.96 4.90 13.66
N TYR A 61 1.31 5.13 12.39
CA TYR A 61 1.87 4.08 11.53
C TYR A 61 3.26 3.64 11.99
N GLU A 62 4.14 4.59 12.33
CA GLU A 62 5.47 4.29 12.85
C GLU A 62 5.39 3.50 14.16
N ALA A 63 4.52 3.91 15.10
CA ALA A 63 4.27 3.17 16.34
C ALA A 63 3.63 1.78 16.13
N ALA A 64 3.01 1.53 14.97
CA ALA A 64 2.49 0.23 14.59
C ALA A 64 3.58 -0.74 14.09
N GLY A 65 4.83 -0.27 13.94
CA GLY A 65 5.97 -1.06 13.45
C GLY A 65 6.12 -1.04 11.92
N VAL A 66 5.47 -0.09 11.24
CA VAL A 66 5.54 0.07 9.78
C VAL A 66 6.85 0.77 9.41
N ALA A 67 7.48 0.34 8.32
CA ALA A 67 8.76 0.88 7.85
C ALA A 67 8.62 2.09 6.92
N GLY A 68 7.43 2.32 6.37
CA GLY A 68 7.15 3.50 5.58
C GLY A 68 5.70 3.58 5.13
N ILE A 69 5.29 4.77 4.70
CA ILE A 69 3.94 5.01 4.17
C ILE A 69 4.01 5.80 2.88
N HIS A 70 3.01 5.64 2.02
CA HIS A 70 2.71 6.65 1.01
C HIS A 70 1.49 7.48 1.38
N ILE A 71 1.59 8.77 1.09
CA ILE A 71 0.52 9.77 1.26
C ILE A 71 0.24 10.36 -0.12
N GLU A 72 -1.02 10.46 -0.50
CA GLU A 72 -1.45 10.87 -1.84
C GLU A 72 -2.02 12.29 -1.88
N ASP A 73 -1.86 12.94 -3.03
CA ASP A 73 -2.36 14.30 -3.30
C ASP A 73 -3.83 14.34 -3.77
N GLN A 74 -4.60 13.28 -3.51
CA GLN A 74 -6.04 13.30 -3.78
C GLN A 74 -6.79 14.19 -2.79
N LEU A 75 -7.86 14.82 -3.29
CA LEU A 75 -8.87 15.44 -2.45
C LEU A 75 -9.63 14.36 -1.68
N PHE A 76 -9.86 14.57 -0.39
CA PHE A 76 -10.65 13.65 0.43
C PHE A 76 -12.17 13.86 0.20
N PRO A 77 -12.99 12.78 0.13
CA PRO A 77 -12.60 11.37 0.15
C PRO A 77 -11.95 10.95 -1.17
N LYS A 78 -10.85 10.22 -1.05
CA LYS A 78 -10.07 9.70 -2.17
C LYS A 78 -10.73 8.52 -2.87
N LYS A 79 -10.22 8.13 -4.03
CA LYS A 79 -10.58 6.89 -4.72
C LYS A 79 -9.34 6.09 -5.10
N CYS A 80 -9.50 4.79 -5.31
CA CYS A 80 -8.46 3.95 -5.88
C CYS A 80 -7.87 4.57 -7.17
N GLY A 81 -6.55 4.48 -7.33
CA GLY A 81 -5.81 4.97 -8.50
C GLY A 81 -6.34 4.58 -9.87
N PHE A 82 -6.99 3.43 -9.93
CA PHE A 82 -7.54 2.85 -11.16
C PHE A 82 -8.99 3.25 -11.44
N PHE A 83 -9.66 3.95 -10.52
CA PHE A 83 -11.04 4.40 -10.66
C PHE A 83 -11.14 5.81 -11.28
N ASP A 84 -12.30 6.11 -11.85
CA ASP A 84 -12.59 7.41 -12.47
C ASP A 84 -13.05 8.48 -11.47
N GLY A 85 -12.89 9.74 -11.88
CA GLY A 85 -13.36 10.90 -11.13
C GLY A 85 -12.56 11.15 -9.86
N LYS A 86 -11.24 10.97 -9.93
CA LYS A 86 -10.28 11.46 -8.93
C LYS A 86 -10.18 12.98 -9.03
N GLN A 87 -9.86 13.61 -7.91
CA GLN A 87 -9.54 15.03 -7.82
C GLN A 87 -8.26 15.16 -7.00
N VAL A 88 -7.44 16.15 -7.32
CA VAL A 88 -6.19 16.40 -6.59
C VAL A 88 -6.20 17.78 -5.94
N ILE A 89 -5.55 17.88 -4.79
CA ILE A 89 -5.31 19.16 -4.10
C ILE A 89 -4.24 19.99 -4.85
N SER A 90 -4.02 21.22 -4.40
CA SER A 90 -2.91 22.02 -4.92
C SER A 90 -1.57 21.36 -4.56
N SER A 91 -0.54 21.56 -5.38
CA SER A 91 0.78 21.01 -5.08
C SER A 91 1.38 21.62 -3.81
N GLU A 92 1.07 22.90 -3.54
CA GLU A 92 1.42 23.58 -2.27
C GLU A 92 0.84 22.89 -1.03
N GLU A 93 -0.43 22.47 -1.08
CA GLU A 93 -1.03 21.75 0.03
C GLU A 93 -0.35 20.39 0.25
N MET A 94 -0.06 19.65 -0.83
CA MET A 94 0.66 18.38 -0.73
C MET A 94 2.09 18.56 -0.21
N VAL A 95 2.82 19.59 -0.65
CA VAL A 95 4.15 19.93 -0.12
C VAL A 95 4.09 20.19 1.38
N ASN A 96 3.09 20.92 1.87
CA ASN A 96 2.92 21.15 3.31
C ASN A 96 2.59 19.86 4.07
N LYS A 97 1.87 18.92 3.46
CA LYS A 97 1.65 17.58 4.04
C LYS A 97 2.95 16.78 4.11
N ILE A 98 3.79 16.83 3.08
CA ILE A 98 5.11 16.17 3.08
C ILE A 98 6.00 16.74 4.19
N HIS A 99 6.11 18.06 4.32
CA HIS A 99 6.86 18.67 5.41
C HIS A 99 6.34 18.22 6.78
N ALA A 100 5.01 18.22 6.98
CA ALA A 100 4.43 17.76 8.23
C ALA A 100 4.70 16.26 8.49
N ALA A 101 4.75 15.42 7.47
CA ALA A 101 5.11 14.02 7.60
C ALA A 101 6.57 13.86 8.06
N LEU A 102 7.48 14.59 7.42
CA LEU A 102 8.92 14.58 7.74
C LEU A 102 9.21 15.13 9.14
N ASP A 103 8.51 16.19 9.56
CA ASP A 103 8.62 16.77 10.91
C ASP A 103 8.09 15.82 12.01
N ALA A 104 7.13 14.96 11.66
CA ALA A 104 6.49 14.04 12.61
C ALA A 104 7.23 12.72 12.77
N ARG A 105 8.01 12.32 11.75
CA ARG A 105 8.84 11.12 11.73
C ARG A 105 9.84 11.14 12.89
N THR A 106 9.93 10.05 13.64
CA THR A 106 10.89 9.93 14.75
C THR A 106 12.06 9.00 14.44
N ASP A 107 11.82 7.97 13.63
CA ASP A 107 12.82 7.06 13.10
C ASP A 107 13.39 7.62 11.78
N PRO A 108 14.69 7.92 11.68
CA PRO A 108 15.29 8.41 10.45
C PRO A 108 15.21 7.43 9.27
N ASP A 109 15.00 6.13 9.53
CA ASP A 109 14.88 5.10 8.49
C ASP A 109 13.42 4.93 8.00
N PHE A 110 12.44 5.59 8.62
CA PHE A 110 11.05 5.53 8.19
C PHE A 110 10.85 6.28 6.86
N VAL A 111 10.37 5.57 5.85
CA VAL A 111 10.25 6.09 4.47
C VAL A 111 8.92 6.83 4.28
N VAL A 112 9.00 8.11 3.86
CA VAL A 112 7.85 8.91 3.44
C VAL A 112 7.79 8.98 1.92
N ILE A 113 6.75 8.37 1.34
CA ILE A 113 6.55 8.28 -0.10
C ILE A 113 5.45 9.27 -0.52
N ALA A 114 5.76 10.17 -1.45
CA ALA A 114 4.76 11.09 -2.00
C ALA A 114 4.08 10.46 -3.23
N ARG A 115 2.80 10.11 -3.08
CA ARG A 115 1.97 9.61 -4.18
C ARG A 115 1.29 10.75 -4.92
N CYS A 116 1.37 10.71 -6.24
CA CYS A 116 0.81 11.70 -7.16
C CYS A 116 -0.25 11.05 -8.05
N ASP A 117 -1.50 11.47 -7.89
CA ASP A 117 -2.66 10.99 -8.65
C ASP A 117 -3.09 11.96 -9.77
N ALA A 118 -2.28 13.00 -10.00
CA ALA A 118 -2.53 14.07 -10.96
C ALA A 118 -2.59 13.59 -12.42
N TYR A 119 -2.00 12.43 -12.76
CA TYR A 119 -1.88 12.02 -14.16
C TYR A 119 -3.23 11.93 -14.87
N ALA A 120 -4.21 11.29 -14.25
CA ALA A 120 -5.56 11.15 -14.80
C ALA A 120 -6.42 12.44 -14.69
N VAL A 121 -5.94 13.47 -13.97
CA VAL A 121 -6.71 14.68 -13.65
C VAL A 121 -6.23 15.89 -14.43
N THR A 122 -4.92 16.14 -14.43
CA THR A 122 -4.27 17.32 -15.02
C THR A 122 -3.18 16.98 -16.04
N GLY A 123 -2.89 15.69 -16.25
CA GLY A 123 -1.99 15.21 -17.29
C GLY A 123 -0.54 15.05 -16.85
N TRP A 124 0.28 14.57 -17.78
CA TRP A 124 1.67 14.15 -17.51
C TRP A 124 2.59 15.29 -17.11
N GLU A 125 2.51 16.44 -17.80
CA GLU A 125 3.38 17.59 -17.51
C GLU A 125 3.19 18.10 -16.07
N ASP A 126 1.94 18.22 -15.61
CA ASP A 126 1.63 18.62 -14.23
C ASP A 126 2.10 17.56 -13.22
N THR A 127 1.96 16.27 -13.57
CA THR A 127 2.43 15.15 -12.75
C THR A 127 3.94 15.19 -12.53
N VAL A 128 4.72 15.43 -13.59
CA VAL A 128 6.18 15.55 -13.53
C VAL A 128 6.58 16.75 -12.68
N ARG A 129 5.92 17.90 -12.85
CA ARG A 129 6.15 19.10 -12.03
C ARG A 129 5.90 18.82 -10.54
N ARG A 130 4.74 18.24 -10.21
CA ARG A 130 4.36 17.85 -8.85
C ARG A 130 5.36 16.90 -8.22
N CYS A 131 5.77 15.84 -8.92
CA CYS A 131 6.76 14.90 -8.38
C CYS A 131 8.11 15.54 -8.06
N LYS A 132 8.57 16.50 -8.88
CA LYS A 132 9.77 17.28 -8.59
C LYS A 132 9.59 18.13 -7.33
N GLU A 133 8.47 18.85 -7.23
CA GLU A 133 8.14 19.64 -6.03
C GLU A 133 8.05 18.76 -4.76
N TYR A 134 7.47 17.57 -4.86
CA TYR A 134 7.34 16.63 -3.74
C TYR A 134 8.71 16.07 -3.33
N SER A 135 9.59 15.78 -4.30
CA SER A 135 10.96 15.39 -4.01
C SER A 135 11.79 16.53 -3.42
N ASP A 136 11.63 17.76 -3.92
CA ASP A 136 12.33 18.95 -3.42
C ASP A 136 11.89 19.29 -1.99
N ALA A 137 10.64 19.00 -1.63
CA ALA A 137 10.11 19.08 -0.27
C ALA A 137 10.67 17.98 0.67
N GLY A 138 11.43 17.02 0.14
CA GLY A 138 12.13 16.00 0.92
C GLY A 138 11.44 14.63 0.98
N ALA A 139 10.44 14.34 0.14
CA ALA A 139 9.91 12.98 0.04
C ALA A 139 11.00 12.00 -0.39
N ASP A 140 11.12 10.87 0.31
CA ASP A 140 12.19 9.89 0.10
C ASP A 140 12.03 9.14 -1.24
N VAL A 141 10.77 8.98 -1.66
CA VAL A 141 10.35 8.30 -2.89
C VAL A 141 9.14 9.03 -3.47
N VAL A 142 9.04 9.10 -4.80
CA VAL A 142 7.84 9.53 -5.51
C VAL A 142 7.12 8.33 -6.13
N PHE A 143 5.80 8.37 -6.12
CA PHE A 143 4.93 7.34 -6.67
C PHE A 143 3.88 7.98 -7.57
N VAL A 144 4.03 7.91 -8.90
CA VAL A 144 2.96 8.27 -9.83
C VAL A 144 2.01 7.10 -9.98
N ASP A 145 0.75 7.31 -9.65
CA ASP A 145 -0.27 6.27 -9.71
C ASP A 145 -1.12 6.32 -10.98
N GLY A 146 -1.70 5.18 -11.35
CA GLY A 146 -2.54 5.05 -12.54
C GLY A 146 -1.78 4.90 -13.87
N ILE A 147 -0.50 4.51 -13.83
CA ILE A 147 0.28 4.13 -15.02
C ILE A 147 -0.27 2.82 -15.60
N LYS A 148 -0.79 2.87 -16.84
CA LYS A 148 -1.49 1.74 -17.50
C LYS A 148 -0.86 1.27 -18.80
N SER A 149 0.23 1.90 -19.25
CA SER A 149 0.94 1.51 -20.47
C SER A 149 2.46 1.43 -20.25
N GLU A 150 3.12 0.59 -21.03
CA GLU A 150 4.59 0.48 -21.01
C GLU A 150 5.25 1.80 -21.43
N GLU A 151 4.63 2.54 -22.35
CA GLU A 151 5.10 3.85 -22.81
C GLU A 151 5.09 4.87 -21.66
N ASP A 152 4.01 4.94 -20.89
CA ASP A 152 3.92 5.81 -19.71
C ASP A 152 4.95 5.42 -18.64
N LEU A 153 5.18 4.12 -18.42
CA LEU A 153 6.16 3.64 -17.46
C LEU A 153 7.59 4.01 -17.88
N GLN A 154 7.90 3.96 -19.17
CA GLN A 154 9.17 4.42 -19.72
C GLN A 154 9.31 5.94 -19.67
N ALA A 155 8.24 6.69 -19.96
CA ALA A 155 8.19 8.14 -19.82
C ALA A 155 8.47 8.57 -18.37
N TYR A 156 7.86 7.89 -17.40
CA TYR A 156 8.12 8.11 -15.98
C TYR A 156 9.59 7.88 -15.62
N ALA A 157 10.23 6.83 -16.12
CA ALA A 157 11.66 6.61 -15.91
C ALA A 157 12.54 7.69 -16.57
N LYS A 158 12.16 8.14 -17.77
CA LYS A 158 12.92 9.11 -18.58
C LYS A 158 12.84 10.53 -18.04
N ASP A 159 11.64 10.97 -17.63
CA ASP A 159 11.37 12.38 -17.30
C ASP A 159 11.64 12.72 -15.83
N LEU A 160 11.74 11.69 -14.97
CA LEU A 160 12.09 11.80 -13.55
C LEU A 160 13.33 10.97 -13.16
N PRO A 161 14.42 10.98 -13.96
CA PRO A 161 15.47 9.95 -13.94
C PRO A 161 16.27 9.91 -12.62
N ASN A 162 16.38 11.04 -11.93
CA ASN A 162 17.16 11.19 -10.69
C ASN A 162 16.33 10.96 -9.41
N LEU A 163 15.02 10.74 -9.52
CA LEU A 163 14.18 10.51 -8.36
C LEU A 163 14.16 9.03 -7.98
N HIS A 164 14.03 8.72 -6.70
CA HIS A 164 13.62 7.39 -6.29
C HIS A 164 12.15 7.20 -6.66
N ARG A 165 11.89 6.28 -7.59
CA ARG A 165 10.55 6.06 -8.14
C ARG A 165 9.97 4.74 -7.67
N MET A 166 8.66 4.75 -7.46
CA MET A 166 7.85 3.58 -7.16
C MET A 166 6.78 3.40 -8.23
N TYR A 167 6.55 2.14 -8.61
CA TYR A 167 5.53 1.76 -9.59
C TYR A 167 4.49 0.83 -8.95
N ASN A 168 3.23 0.92 -9.39
CA ASN A 168 2.15 0.02 -9.00
C ASN A 168 1.51 -0.57 -10.24
N GLY A 169 1.66 -1.88 -10.43
CA GLY A 169 1.07 -2.59 -11.56
C GLY A 169 1.80 -3.89 -11.90
N ASP A 170 1.52 -4.40 -13.08
CA ASP A 170 1.92 -5.74 -13.55
C ASP A 170 2.36 -5.76 -15.03
N LEU A 171 2.58 -4.59 -15.63
CA LEU A 171 3.00 -4.48 -17.04
C LEU A 171 4.35 -5.16 -17.30
N PHE A 172 5.28 -5.06 -16.33
CA PHE A 172 6.63 -5.61 -16.39
C PHE A 172 6.94 -6.43 -15.14
N SER A 173 7.90 -7.34 -15.24
CA SER A 173 8.46 -8.04 -14.10
C SER A 173 9.21 -7.07 -13.17
N THR A 174 9.41 -7.47 -11.91
CA THR A 174 10.19 -6.68 -10.95
C THR A 174 11.62 -6.41 -11.44
N GLN A 175 12.20 -7.32 -12.22
CA GLN A 175 13.56 -7.20 -12.78
C GLN A 175 13.60 -6.16 -13.90
N GLU A 176 12.60 -6.14 -14.78
CA GLU A 176 12.47 -5.14 -15.86
C GLU A 176 12.20 -3.75 -15.29
N VAL A 177 11.33 -3.64 -14.28
CA VAL A 177 11.07 -2.38 -13.56
C VAL A 177 12.33 -1.88 -12.86
N ALA A 178 13.11 -2.76 -12.22
CA ALA A 178 14.40 -2.41 -11.62
C ALA A 178 15.42 -1.95 -12.68
N ALA A 179 15.45 -2.56 -13.86
CA ALA A 179 16.34 -2.17 -14.96
C ALA A 179 16.03 -0.76 -15.50
N LEU A 180 14.80 -0.28 -15.35
CA LEU A 180 14.38 1.11 -15.63
C LEU A 180 14.71 2.09 -14.49
N GLY A 181 15.35 1.63 -13.41
CA GLY A 181 15.83 2.44 -12.30
C GLY A 181 14.80 2.73 -11.19
N TYR A 182 13.63 2.10 -11.23
CA TYR A 182 12.67 2.15 -10.12
C TYR A 182 13.24 1.42 -8.89
N LYS A 183 12.88 1.91 -7.69
CA LYS A 183 13.34 1.34 -6.42
C LYS A 183 12.33 0.39 -5.80
N LEU A 184 11.04 0.61 -6.07
CA LEU A 184 9.94 -0.14 -5.49
C LEU A 184 8.89 -0.46 -6.55
N MET A 185 8.28 -1.63 -6.42
CA MET A 185 7.14 -2.06 -7.24
C MET A 185 6.06 -2.68 -6.32
N ILE A 186 4.83 -2.19 -6.40
CA ILE A 186 3.67 -2.82 -5.78
C ILE A 186 3.12 -3.88 -6.74
N CYS A 187 3.09 -5.13 -6.28
CA CYS A 187 2.43 -6.26 -6.95
C CYS A 187 1.06 -6.55 -6.29
N GLY A 188 0.20 -5.54 -6.23
CA GLY A 188 -1.03 -5.55 -5.43
C GLY A 188 -2.11 -6.51 -5.93
N GLY A 189 -2.08 -6.89 -7.21
CA GLY A 189 -3.07 -7.78 -7.81
C GLY A 189 -3.15 -9.17 -7.17
N THR A 190 -2.08 -9.60 -6.51
CA THR A 190 -1.97 -10.92 -5.86
C THR A 190 -3.04 -11.17 -4.80
N ILE A 191 -3.49 -10.15 -4.07
CA ILE A 191 -4.52 -10.29 -3.03
C ILE A 191 -5.88 -10.72 -3.61
N TRP A 192 -6.18 -10.33 -4.85
CA TRP A 192 -7.47 -10.62 -5.49
C TRP A 192 -7.64 -12.09 -5.87
N LEU A 193 -6.53 -12.86 -5.94
CA LEU A 193 -6.57 -14.30 -6.16
C LEU A 193 -7.37 -15.03 -5.07
N ILE A 194 -7.28 -14.55 -3.83
CA ILE A 194 -8.03 -15.08 -2.68
C ILE A 194 -9.53 -14.90 -2.89
N TYR A 195 -9.94 -13.70 -3.32
CA TYR A 195 -11.35 -13.39 -3.58
C TYR A 195 -11.94 -14.27 -4.67
N GLN A 196 -11.21 -14.46 -5.77
CA GLN A 196 -11.65 -15.32 -6.86
C GLN A 196 -11.85 -16.76 -6.39
N GLN A 197 -10.87 -17.33 -5.69
CA GLN A 197 -10.91 -18.71 -5.20
C GLN A 197 -12.06 -18.94 -4.20
N LEU A 198 -12.30 -17.99 -3.27
CA LEU A 198 -13.41 -18.08 -2.32
C LEU A 198 -14.77 -17.97 -3.01
N ARG A 199 -14.92 -17.02 -3.94
CA ARG A 199 -16.16 -16.84 -4.71
C ARG A 199 -16.50 -18.10 -5.50
N ASP A 200 -15.52 -18.66 -6.21
CA ASP A 200 -15.72 -19.84 -7.05
C ASP A 200 -16.06 -21.07 -6.18
N SER A 201 -15.45 -21.19 -4.99
CA SER A 201 -15.79 -22.22 -4.01
C SER A 201 -17.22 -22.08 -3.46
N PHE A 202 -17.68 -20.87 -3.15
CA PHE A 202 -19.06 -20.67 -2.70
C PHE A 202 -20.09 -20.85 -3.81
N ALA A 203 -19.75 -20.52 -5.06
CA ALA A 203 -20.60 -20.81 -6.21
C ALA A 203 -20.77 -22.34 -6.40
N GLU A 204 -19.67 -23.09 -6.30
CA GLU A 204 -19.70 -24.57 -6.34
C GLU A 204 -20.52 -25.16 -5.19
N LEU A 205 -20.31 -24.68 -3.96
CA LEU A 205 -21.06 -25.10 -2.79
C LEU A 205 -22.56 -24.90 -2.96
N LYS A 206 -22.96 -23.73 -3.49
CA LYS A 206 -24.36 -23.41 -3.77
C LYS A 206 -24.95 -24.32 -4.84
N ALA A 207 -24.18 -24.65 -5.88
CA ALA A 207 -24.65 -25.45 -7.01
C ALA A 207 -24.71 -26.95 -6.70
N THR A 208 -23.77 -27.48 -5.92
CA THR A 208 -23.54 -28.93 -5.77
C THR A 208 -23.71 -29.45 -4.34
N GLY A 209 -23.79 -28.56 -3.35
CA GLY A 209 -23.83 -28.92 -1.93
C GLY A 209 -22.46 -29.30 -1.32
N LYS A 210 -21.38 -29.19 -2.10
CA LYS A 210 -20.00 -29.43 -1.65
C LYS A 210 -18.99 -28.57 -2.41
N VAL A 211 -17.74 -28.57 -1.97
CA VAL A 211 -16.60 -27.94 -2.65
C VAL A 211 -15.58 -29.02 -2.98
N ASP A 212 -14.90 -28.89 -4.12
CA ASP A 212 -13.77 -29.75 -4.45
C ASP A 212 -12.62 -29.59 -3.42
N THR A 213 -12.48 -30.61 -2.58
CA THR A 213 -11.50 -30.64 -1.49
C THR A 213 -10.07 -30.80 -1.98
N SER A 214 -9.84 -31.14 -3.25
CA SER A 214 -8.48 -31.18 -3.82
C SER A 214 -7.81 -29.80 -3.85
N ARG A 215 -8.60 -28.72 -3.77
CA ARG A 215 -8.14 -27.33 -3.71
C ARG A 215 -7.80 -26.87 -2.28
N TYR A 216 -8.03 -27.70 -1.27
CA TYR A 216 -7.80 -27.32 0.12
C TYR A 216 -6.32 -27.42 0.48
N GLY A 217 -5.81 -26.39 1.16
CA GLY A 217 -4.60 -26.55 1.96
C GLY A 217 -4.88 -27.35 3.23
N SER A 218 -3.84 -27.88 3.87
CA SER A 218 -4.00 -28.55 5.16
C SER A 218 -4.14 -27.54 6.31
N ARG A 219 -5.06 -27.81 7.24
CA ARG A 219 -5.15 -27.04 8.49
C ARG A 219 -3.81 -27.02 9.24
N LEU A 220 -3.10 -28.15 9.23
CA LEU A 220 -1.81 -28.27 9.91
C LEU A 220 -0.72 -27.47 9.19
N GLU A 221 -0.71 -27.45 7.85
CA GLU A 221 0.23 -26.63 7.09
C GLU A 221 0.04 -25.14 7.40
N VAL A 222 -1.21 -24.66 7.40
CA VAL A 222 -1.53 -23.27 7.75
C VAL A 222 -1.14 -22.97 9.21
N ALA A 223 -1.48 -23.85 10.15
CA ALA A 223 -1.15 -23.62 11.55
C ALA A 223 0.38 -23.61 11.78
N ASN A 224 1.12 -24.50 11.13
CA ASN A 224 2.58 -24.52 11.20
C ASN A 224 3.19 -23.26 10.60
N LEU A 225 2.68 -22.77 9.47
CA LEU A 225 3.11 -21.49 8.88
C LEU A 225 2.90 -20.32 9.86
N LEU A 226 1.86 -20.38 10.69
CA LEU A 226 1.53 -19.36 11.70
C LEU A 226 2.24 -19.58 13.06
N GLY A 227 3.23 -20.47 13.11
CA GLY A 227 4.07 -20.64 14.28
C GLY A 227 3.58 -21.68 15.30
N LEU A 228 2.76 -22.66 14.89
CA LEU A 228 2.24 -23.68 15.81
C LEU A 228 3.35 -24.52 16.46
N GLN A 229 4.46 -24.76 15.76
CA GLN A 229 5.55 -25.57 16.32
C GLN A 229 6.25 -24.83 17.47
N GLU A 230 6.48 -23.54 17.29
CA GLU A 230 7.05 -22.64 18.28
C GLU A 230 6.15 -22.56 19.53
N VAL A 231 4.83 -22.54 19.33
CA VAL A 231 3.87 -22.63 20.44
C VAL A 231 4.05 -23.93 21.22
N TYR A 232 4.12 -25.08 20.56
CA TYR A 232 4.32 -26.36 21.24
C TYR A 232 5.67 -26.43 21.98
N GLU A 233 6.73 -25.86 21.42
CA GLU A 233 8.03 -25.74 22.10
C GLU A 233 7.95 -24.88 23.36
N LEU A 234 7.23 -23.75 23.30
CA LEU A 234 7.01 -22.87 24.45
C LEU A 234 6.15 -23.55 25.52
N GLU A 235 5.10 -24.26 25.12
CA GLU A 235 4.26 -25.04 26.04
C GLU A 235 5.07 -26.15 26.73
N SER A 236 5.95 -26.84 25.99
CA SER A 236 6.83 -27.84 26.59
C SER A 236 7.83 -27.23 27.58
N LYS A 237 8.34 -26.03 27.27
CA LYS A 237 9.36 -25.35 28.07
C LYS A 237 8.81 -24.64 29.31
N TYR A 238 7.64 -24.03 29.19
CA TYR A 238 7.07 -23.12 30.19
C TYR A 238 5.67 -23.53 30.66
N GLY A 239 5.09 -24.58 30.10
CA GLY A 239 3.79 -25.09 30.50
C GLY A 239 3.78 -25.45 31.98
N VAL A 240 2.71 -25.05 32.65
CA VAL A 240 2.46 -25.43 34.04
C VAL A 240 1.54 -26.64 34.02
N ASN A 241 1.99 -27.76 34.60
CA ASN A 241 1.19 -28.98 34.79
C ASN A 241 0.01 -28.74 35.72
#